data_AF-A0A1H2QM27-F1
#
_entry.id   AF-A0A1H2QM27-F1
#
_cell.length_a   1.000
_cell.length_b   1.000
_cell.length_c   1.000
_cell.angle_alpha   90.00
_cell.angle_beta   90.00
_cell.angle_gamma   90.00
#
_symmetry.space_group_name_H-M   'P 1'
#
loop_
_entity.id
_entity.type
_entity.pdbx_description
1 polymer ?
#
loop_
_entity_poly.entity_id
_entity_poly.type
_entity_poly.pdbx_seq_one_letter_code
_entity_poly.pdbx_strand_id
1 'polypeptide(L)'
;MGGEKEILSLVEIKQLVDQFYEKVRKDPLLADIFNSIIKDNWPAHLEKMYRFWQTVLLKEHTYKGSPFAPHAQLPVNAKHFDRWKHLFFETVDENFSGKKAEEAKFRATKMAEMFQLKIDFIQQRE
;
A
#
# COMPACT_ATOMS: atom_id res chain seq x y z
N MET A 1 -29.18 -1.22 -4.44
CA MET A 1 -28.54 -2.51 -4.11
C MET A 1 -27.27 -2.62 -4.94
N GLY A 2 -26.18 -1.98 -4.50
CA GLY A 2 -24.88 -2.14 -5.17
C GLY A 2 -24.30 -3.46 -4.70
N GLY A 3 -24.01 -4.38 -5.63
CA GLY A 3 -23.48 -5.69 -5.29
C GLY A 3 -22.15 -5.57 -4.55
N GLU A 4 -21.97 -6.41 -3.54
CA GLU A 4 -20.70 -6.51 -2.81
C GLU A 4 -19.59 -6.85 -3.80
N LYS A 5 -18.59 -5.98 -3.92
CA LYS A 5 -17.42 -6.24 -4.75
C LYS A 5 -16.31 -6.77 -3.86
N GLU A 6 -16.12 -8.09 -3.88
CA GLU A 6 -15.08 -8.75 -3.09
C GLU A 6 -13.74 -8.83 -3.84
N ILE A 7 -12.63 -8.88 -3.10
CA ILE A 7 -11.28 -9.06 -3.66
C ILE A 7 -10.99 -10.57 -3.75
N LEU A 8 -11.29 -11.17 -4.90
CA LEU A 8 -11.22 -12.63 -5.09
C LEU A 8 -10.13 -13.08 -6.06
N SER A 9 -9.66 -12.20 -6.94
CA SER A 9 -8.69 -12.54 -7.97
C SER A 9 -7.63 -11.46 -8.18
N LEU A 10 -6.66 -11.74 -9.06
CA LEU A 10 -5.66 -10.76 -9.48
C LEU A 10 -6.30 -9.52 -10.15
N VAL A 11 -7.49 -9.64 -10.75
CA VAL A 11 -8.19 -8.52 -11.37
C VAL A 11 -8.55 -7.46 -10.32
N GLU A 12 -9.15 -7.88 -9.21
CA GLU A 12 -9.53 -6.96 -8.13
C GLU A 12 -8.30 -6.43 -7.39
N ILE A 13 -7.23 -7.22 -7.27
CA ILE A 13 -5.95 -6.75 -6.72
C ILE A 13 -5.38 -5.62 -7.58
N LYS A 14 -5.36 -5.77 -8.91
CA LYS A 14 -4.88 -4.73 -9.82
C LYS A 14 -5.72 -3.46 -9.67
N GLN A 15 -7.05 -3.59 -9.66
CA GLN A 15 -7.95 -2.46 -9.46
C GLN A 15 -7.72 -1.74 -8.13
N LEU A 16 -7.56 -2.48 -7.02
CA LEU A 16 -7.25 -1.89 -5.72
C LEU A 16 -5.93 -1.10 -5.77
N VAL A 17 -4.88 -1.70 -6.31
CA VAL A 17 -3.54 -1.10 -6.36
C VAL A 17 -3.53 0.12 -7.28
N ASP A 18 -4.12 0.02 -8.47
CA ASP A 18 -4.18 1.12 -9.45
C ASP A 18 -4.88 2.34 -8.86
N GLN A 19 -6.09 2.15 -8.35
CA GLN A 19 -6.88 3.25 -7.79
C GLN A 19 -6.20 3.86 -6.56
N PHE A 20 -5.57 3.03 -5.73
CA PHE A 20 -4.83 3.52 -4.57
C PHE A 20 -3.65 4.39 -5.01
N TYR A 21 -2.85 3.95 -5.97
CA TYR A 21 -1.69 4.71 -6.43
C TYR A 21 -2.06 5.92 -7.28
N GLU A 22 -3.22 5.93 -7.95
CA GLU A 22 -3.77 7.14 -8.55
C GLU A 22 -4.01 8.24 -7.51
N LYS A 23 -4.54 7.89 -6.33
CA LYS A 23 -4.72 8.82 -5.22
C LYS A 23 -3.38 9.26 -4.63
N VAL A 24 -2.46 8.33 -4.37
CA VAL A 24 -1.13 8.64 -3.83
C VAL A 24 -0.36 9.62 -4.73
N ARG A 25 -0.44 9.46 -6.06
CA ARG A 25 0.25 10.33 -7.02
C ARG A 25 -0.28 11.75 -7.08
N LYS A 26 -1.50 11.98 -6.59
CA LYS A 26 -2.16 13.30 -6.54
C LYS A 26 -2.12 13.91 -5.13
N ASP A 27 -1.67 13.15 -4.15
CA ASP A 27 -1.72 13.58 -2.75
C ASP A 27 -0.56 14.55 -2.43
N PRO A 28 -0.83 15.75 -1.89
CA PRO A 28 0.21 16.74 -1.62
C PRO A 28 1.30 16.32 -0.63
N LEU A 29 1.01 15.35 0.26
CA LEU A 29 1.98 14.89 1.26
C LEU A 29 2.81 13.70 0.75
N LEU A 30 2.22 12.85 -0.10
CA LEU A 30 2.85 11.60 -0.53
C LEU A 30 3.45 11.67 -1.93
N ALA A 31 2.87 12.46 -2.84
CA ALA A 31 3.22 12.44 -4.26
C ALA A 31 4.73 12.63 -4.48
N ASP A 32 5.34 13.63 -3.84
CA ASP A 32 6.76 13.93 -4.03
C ASP A 32 7.69 12.82 -3.52
N ILE A 33 7.34 12.15 -2.42
CA ILE A 33 8.13 11.02 -1.90
C ILE A 33 8.08 9.86 -2.89
N PHE A 34 6.90 9.50 -3.38
CA PHE A 34 6.77 8.39 -4.32
C PHE A 34 7.40 8.73 -5.68
N ASN A 35 7.14 9.92 -6.21
CA ASN A 35 7.65 10.35 -7.52
C ASN A 35 9.18 10.51 -7.51
N SER A 36 9.79 10.98 -6.41
CA SER A 36 11.24 11.12 -6.32
C SER A 36 11.98 9.77 -6.27
N ILE A 37 11.36 8.76 -5.66
CA ILE A 37 11.94 7.42 -5.51
C ILE A 37 11.67 6.53 -6.74
N ILE A 38 10.42 6.52 -7.23
CA ILE A 38 9.99 5.65 -8.33
C ILE A 38 10.35 6.24 -9.69
N LYS A 39 10.30 7.57 -9.84
CA LYS A 39 10.58 8.30 -11.08
C LYS A 39 9.75 7.73 -12.24
N ASP A 40 10.39 7.37 -13.34
CA ASP A 40 9.71 6.83 -14.54
C ASP A 40 9.35 5.34 -14.43
N ASN A 41 9.72 4.67 -13.32
CA ASN A 41 9.56 3.23 -13.16
C ASN A 41 8.23 2.81 -12.50
N TRP A 42 7.20 3.65 -12.65
CA TRP A 42 5.85 3.38 -12.12
C TRP A 42 5.27 2.03 -12.55
N PRO A 43 5.35 1.62 -13.83
CA PRO A 43 4.83 0.32 -14.26
C PRO A 43 5.44 -0.86 -13.48
N ALA A 44 6.75 -0.85 -13.25
CA ALA A 44 7.41 -1.91 -12.49
C ALA A 44 7.05 -1.88 -11.01
N HIS A 45 6.87 -0.68 -10.43
CA HIS A 45 6.39 -0.53 -9.05
C HIS A 45 4.98 -1.10 -8.88
N LEU A 46 4.06 -0.77 -9.79
CA LEU A 46 2.69 -1.30 -9.74
C LEU A 46 2.67 -2.83 -9.90
N GLU A 47 3.43 -3.39 -10.83
CA GLU A 47 3.56 -4.86 -10.98
C GLU A 47 4.09 -5.54 -9.70
N LYS A 48 5.05 -4.92 -9.01
CA LYS A 48 5.53 -5.40 -7.71
C LYS A 48 4.43 -5.34 -6.64
N MET A 49 3.62 -4.29 -6.64
CA MET A 49 2.52 -4.10 -5.69
C MET A 49 1.35 -5.04 -5.95
N TYR A 50 1.05 -5.39 -7.20
CA TYR A 50 0.08 -6.44 -7.52
C TYR A 50 0.50 -7.76 -6.90
N ARG A 51 1.74 -8.19 -7.14
CA ARG A 51 2.29 -9.44 -6.58
C ARG A 51 2.25 -9.42 -5.05
N PHE A 52 2.65 -8.29 -4.46
CA PHE A 52 2.63 -8.12 -3.01
C PHE A 52 1.24 -8.32 -2.41
N TRP A 53 0.24 -7.59 -2.90
CA TRP A 53 -1.12 -7.68 -2.37
C TRP A 53 -1.80 -8.99 -2.71
N GLN A 54 -1.47 -9.61 -3.85
CA GLN A 54 -1.91 -10.96 -4.19
C GLN A 54 -1.38 -11.98 -3.18
N THR A 55 -0.11 -11.89 -2.78
CA THR A 55 0.45 -12.74 -1.72
C THR A 55 -0.21 -12.47 -0.37
N VAL A 56 -0.42 -11.20 -0.01
CA VAL A 56 -0.99 -10.83 1.30
C VAL A 56 -2.45 -11.26 1.45
N LEU A 57 -3.28 -11.05 0.42
CA LEU A 57 -4.72 -11.25 0.50
C LEU A 57 -5.18 -12.58 -0.05
N LEU A 58 -4.59 -13.05 -1.15
CA LEU A 58 -5.00 -14.29 -1.81
C LEU A 58 -4.09 -15.48 -1.47
N LYS A 59 -2.99 -15.26 -0.73
CA LYS A 59 -2.00 -16.28 -0.36
C LYS A 59 -1.30 -16.92 -1.56
N GLU A 60 -1.32 -16.24 -2.71
CA GLU A 60 -0.57 -16.63 -3.90
C GLU A 60 0.86 -16.09 -3.78
N HIS A 61 1.84 -16.96 -3.55
CA HIS A 61 3.24 -16.57 -3.24
C HIS A 61 4.04 -16.04 -4.45
N THR A 62 3.53 -14.98 -5.09
CA THR A 62 4.09 -14.34 -6.30
C THR A 62 5.03 -13.17 -5.99
N TYR A 63 5.02 -12.66 -4.76
CA TYR A 63 5.98 -11.66 -4.26
C TYR A 63 7.22 -12.30 -3.64
N LYS A 64 8.40 -11.73 -3.93
CA LYS A 64 9.69 -12.17 -3.37
C LYS A 64 10.45 -10.97 -2.79
N GLY A 65 11.14 -11.20 -1.68
CA GLY A 65 12.02 -10.22 -1.03
C GLY A 65 11.45 -9.60 0.25
N SER A 66 12.17 -8.62 0.80
CA SER A 66 11.78 -7.91 2.03
C SER A 66 10.93 -6.68 1.68
N PRO A 67 9.67 -6.59 2.17
CA PRO A 67 8.84 -5.40 2.02
C PRO A 67 9.43 -4.16 2.72
N PHE A 68 10.15 -4.35 3.83
CA PHE A 68 10.64 -3.24 4.65
C PHE A 68 11.92 -2.61 4.12
N ALA A 69 12.86 -3.40 3.59
CA ALA A 69 14.20 -2.91 3.25
C ALA A 69 14.22 -1.64 2.35
N PRO A 70 13.36 -1.51 1.33
CA PRO A 70 13.31 -0.29 0.51
C PRO A 70 12.78 0.96 1.23
N HIS A 71 12.09 0.79 2.36
CA HIS A 71 11.47 1.88 3.12
C HIS A 71 12.35 2.38 4.27
N ALA A 72 13.36 1.60 4.69
CA ALA A 72 14.12 1.82 5.93
C ALA A 72 14.80 3.19 6.02
N GLN A 73 15.14 3.79 4.89
CA GLN A 73 15.90 5.04 4.78
C GLN A 73 15.07 6.17 4.16
N LEU A 74 13.75 6.00 4.05
CA LEU A 74 12.88 7.05 3.52
C LEU A 74 12.68 8.16 4.56
N PRO A 75 12.63 9.43 4.14
CA PRO A 75 12.38 10.57 5.02
C PRO A 75 10.88 10.69 5.36
N VAL A 76 10.31 9.63 5.93
CA VAL A 76 8.89 9.53 6.31
C VAL A 76 8.74 9.49 7.82
N ASN A 77 7.54 9.84 8.29
CA ASN A 77 7.17 9.86 9.70
C ASN A 77 5.68 9.50 9.84
N ALA A 78 5.16 9.55 11.08
CA ALA A 78 3.76 9.25 11.41
C ALA A 78 2.72 9.87 10.45
N LYS A 79 2.88 11.16 10.09
CA LYS A 79 1.92 11.87 9.23
C LYS A 79 1.80 11.23 7.84
N HIS A 80 2.93 10.77 7.29
CA HIS A 80 2.95 10.11 5.99
C HIS A 80 2.25 8.75 6.05
N PHE A 81 2.51 7.97 7.10
CA PHE A 81 1.86 6.67 7.29
C PHE A 81 0.35 6.79 7.54
N ASP A 82 -0.07 7.78 8.33
CA ASP A 82 -1.49 8.06 8.55
C ASP A 82 -2.20 8.47 7.26
N ARG A 83 -1.57 9.34 6.46
CA ARG A 83 -2.12 9.74 5.16
C ARG A 83 -2.20 8.58 4.19
N TRP A 84 -1.16 7.74 4.12
CA TRP A 84 -1.12 6.55 3.27
C TRP A 84 -2.23 5.56 3.65
N LYS A 85 -2.43 5.29 4.95
CA LYS A 85 -3.53 4.44 5.44
C LYS A 85 -4.89 5.02 5.08
N HIS A 86 -5.07 6.33 5.27
CA HIS A 86 -6.33 7.00 4.95
C HIS A 86 -6.71 6.86 3.48
N LEU A 87 -5.79 7.13 2.54
CA LEU A 87 -6.03 6.94 1.11
C LEU A 87 -6.30 5.47 0.75
N PHE A 88 -5.61 4.54 1.42
CA PHE A 88 -5.82 3.11 1.20
C PHE A 88 -7.23 2.70 1.64
N PHE A 89 -7.67 3.16 2.82
CA PHE A 89 -8.99 2.86 3.37
C PHE A 89 -10.08 3.45 2.49
N GLU A 90 -9.93 4.72 2.09
CA GLU A 90 -10.85 5.37 1.17
C GLU A 90 -10.97 4.61 -0.15
N THR A 91 -9.84 4.14 -0.70
CA THR A 91 -9.84 3.30 -1.93
C THR A 91 -10.59 1.98 -1.71
N VAL A 92 -10.37 1.32 -0.58
CA VAL A 92 -11.05 0.07 -0.25
C VAL A 92 -12.55 0.30 -0.10
N ASP A 93 -12.95 1.29 0.68
CA ASP A 93 -14.36 1.54 1.03
C ASP A 93 -15.18 2.05 -0.17
N GLU A 94 -14.55 2.75 -1.13
CA GLU A 94 -15.21 3.17 -2.39
C GLU A 94 -15.46 2.01 -3.37
N ASN A 95 -14.65 0.95 -3.31
CA ASN A 95 -14.58 -0.04 -4.38
C ASN A 95 -14.90 -1.45 -3.97
N PHE A 96 -14.77 -1.78 -2.68
CA PHE A 96 -14.80 -3.14 -2.19
C PHE A 96 -15.54 -3.21 -0.86
N SER A 97 -16.12 -4.38 -0.60
CA SER A 97 -16.78 -4.67 0.66
C SER A 97 -16.53 -6.13 1.09
N GLY A 98 -16.99 -6.49 2.28
CA GLY A 98 -16.88 -7.86 2.79
C GLY A 98 -15.53 -8.19 3.44
N LYS A 99 -15.33 -9.47 3.76
CA LYS A 99 -14.22 -9.92 4.63
C LYS A 99 -12.84 -9.58 4.08
N LYS A 100 -12.66 -9.62 2.76
CA LYS A 100 -11.38 -9.31 2.14
C LYS A 100 -11.03 -7.82 2.13
N ALA A 101 -12.03 -6.94 2.05
CA ALA A 101 -11.85 -5.50 2.21
C ALA A 101 -11.35 -5.18 3.64
N GLU A 102 -11.99 -5.77 4.66
CA GLU A 102 -11.57 -5.62 6.05
C GLU A 102 -10.18 -6.22 6.31
N GLU A 103 -9.88 -7.38 5.73
CA GLU A 103 -8.54 -7.98 5.82
C GLU A 103 -7.48 -7.06 5.18
N ALA A 104 -7.78 -6.44 4.03
CA ALA A 104 -6.87 -5.49 3.38
C ALA A 104 -6.55 -4.29 4.27
N LYS A 105 -7.58 -3.65 4.86
CA LYS A 105 -7.40 -2.52 5.79
C LYS A 105 -6.60 -2.93 7.04
N PHE A 106 -6.88 -4.11 7.59
CA PHE A 106 -6.14 -4.65 8.73
C PHE A 106 -4.65 -4.89 8.39
N ARG A 107 -4.36 -5.56 7.27
CA ARG A 107 -2.98 -5.83 6.83
C ARG A 107 -2.22 -4.53 6.55
N ALA A 108 -2.84 -3.60 5.84
CA ALA A 108 -2.28 -2.26 5.57
C ALA A 108 -1.87 -1.56 6.87
N THR A 109 -2.76 -1.58 7.87
CA THR A 109 -2.50 -0.97 9.19
C THR A 109 -1.31 -1.60 9.88
N LYS A 110 -1.25 -2.94 9.97
CA LYS A 110 -0.14 -3.64 10.63
C LYS A 110 1.20 -3.41 9.95
N MET A 111 1.21 -3.28 8.63
CA MET A 111 2.45 -2.97 7.90
C MET A 111 2.89 -1.54 8.12
N ALA A 112 1.96 -0.57 8.04
CA ALA A 112 2.26 0.83 8.31
C ALA A 112 2.80 1.05 9.73
N GLU A 113 2.14 0.48 10.75
CA GLU A 113 2.59 0.52 12.15
C GLU A 113 4.00 -0.06 12.31
N MET A 114 4.25 -1.24 11.72
CA MET A 114 5.56 -1.90 11.81
C MET A 114 6.67 -1.11 11.10
N PHE A 115 6.37 -0.53 9.95
CA PHE A 115 7.35 0.23 9.18
C PHE A 115 7.69 1.54 9.88
N GLN A 116 6.67 2.25 10.36
CA GLN A 116 6.84 3.47 11.12
C GLN A 116 7.72 3.22 12.35
N LEU A 117 7.39 2.23 13.19
CA LEU A 117 8.17 1.93 14.39
C LEU A 117 9.65 1.64 14.09
N LYS A 118 9.91 0.89 13.01
CA LYS A 118 11.29 0.55 12.62
C LYS A 118 12.05 1.75 12.06
N ILE A 119 11.39 2.59 11.26
CA ILE A 119 12.01 3.80 10.71
C ILE A 119 12.28 4.81 11.82
N ASP A 120 11.31 5.05 12.72
CA ASP A 120 11.49 5.93 13.88
C ASP A 120 12.68 5.46 14.75
N PHE A 121 12.83 4.14 14.95
CA PHE A 121 13.96 3.57 15.68
C PHE A 121 15.31 3.77 14.95
N ILE A 122 15.34 3.67 13.61
CA ILE A 122 16.57 3.91 12.82
C ILE A 122 16.95 5.39 12.90
N GLN A 123 15.99 6.29 12.68
CA GLN A 123 16.21 7.74 12.68
C GLN A 123 16.64 8.29 14.06
N GLN A 124 16.24 7.66 15.16
CA GLN A 124 16.68 8.06 16.52
C GLN A 124 18.11 7.63 16.86
N ARG A 125 18.72 6.75 16.06
CA ARG A 125 20.06 6.21 16.29
C ARG A 125 21.13 6.82 15.41
N GLU A 126 20.74 7.63 14.43
CA GLU A 126 21.60 8.42 13.55
C GLU A 126 21.80 9.83 14.13
#